data_AF-A0A377TV44-F1
#
_entry.id   AF-A0A377TV44-F1
#
_cell.length_a   1.000
_cell.length_b   1.000
_cell.length_c   1.000
_cell.angle_alpha   90.00
_cell.angle_beta   90.00
_cell.angle_gamma   90.00
#
_symmetry.space_group_name_H-M   'P 1'
#
loop_
_entity.id
_entity.type
_entity.pdbx_description
1 polymer ?
#
loop_
_entity_poly.entity_id
_entity_poly.type
_entity_poly.pdbx_seq_one_letter_code
_entity_poly.pdbx_strand_id
1 'polypeptide(L)'
;MINKIFALPVNETISPVISRRQLDDLELIVIDHPQVKASVALQGAHLLSWKPAGEEEVLWLSNNTPFKQGVALRGGVPICWPWFGPSAQQGLPSHGFARNLPWTLEGHDEDDSGVMLTFALQHSAETMKLWPHEFTLYARFKLGKTCEIELEAHGEFETTSALHSYSTSAISRR
;
A
#
# COMPACT_ATOMS: atom_id res chain seq x y z
N MET A 1 -10.00 -5.35 -12.04
CA MET A 1 -8.72 -4.65 -11.79
C MET A 1 -7.64 -5.61 -11.33
N ILE A 2 -7.84 -6.34 -10.22
CA ILE A 2 -6.80 -7.14 -9.57
C ILE A 2 -6.23 -8.24 -10.48
N ASN A 3 -7.07 -8.97 -11.23
CA ASN A 3 -6.58 -9.94 -12.22
C ASN A 3 -5.63 -9.34 -13.27
N LYS A 4 -5.80 -8.04 -13.61
CA LYS A 4 -4.89 -7.34 -14.53
C LYS A 4 -3.50 -7.22 -13.93
N ILE A 5 -3.39 -6.95 -12.62
CA ILE A 5 -2.12 -6.82 -11.90
C ILE A 5 -1.34 -8.15 -11.93
N PHE A 6 -2.00 -9.27 -11.64
CA PHE A 6 -1.36 -10.59 -11.64
C PHE A 6 -0.99 -11.11 -13.04
N ALA A 7 -1.55 -10.52 -14.10
CA ALA A 7 -1.21 -10.82 -15.49
C ALA A 7 -0.10 -9.93 -16.05
N LEU A 8 0.39 -8.92 -15.31
CA LEU A 8 1.48 -8.06 -15.75
C LEU A 8 2.77 -8.85 -15.96
N PRO A 9 3.63 -8.46 -16.91
CA PRO A 9 4.96 -9.02 -17.02
C PRO A 9 5.76 -8.77 -15.75
N VAL A 10 6.67 -9.70 -15.43
CA VAL A 10 7.63 -9.54 -14.35
C VAL A 10 8.78 -8.67 -14.84
N ASN A 11 8.99 -7.51 -14.21
CA ASN A 11 10.12 -6.63 -14.51
C ASN A 11 11.38 -7.12 -13.77
N GLU A 12 11.22 -7.54 -12.52
CA GLU A 12 12.28 -8.05 -11.66
C GLU A 12 11.71 -9.12 -10.73
N THR A 13 12.44 -10.21 -10.56
CA THR A 13 12.15 -11.26 -9.58
C THR A 13 12.93 -10.94 -8.31
N ILE A 14 12.22 -10.70 -7.19
CA ILE A 14 12.82 -10.41 -5.88
C ILE A 14 13.06 -11.72 -5.12
N SER A 15 12.09 -12.64 -5.18
CA SER A 15 12.15 -13.98 -4.60
C SER A 15 11.31 -14.95 -5.46
N PRO A 16 11.27 -16.26 -5.16
CA PRO A 16 10.39 -17.20 -5.84
C PRO A 16 8.90 -16.81 -5.87
N VAL A 17 8.42 -16.07 -4.87
CA VAL A 17 7.00 -15.68 -4.75
C VAL A 17 6.77 -14.16 -4.82
N ILE A 18 7.83 -13.34 -4.81
CA ILE A 18 7.75 -11.88 -4.86
C ILE A 18 8.36 -11.38 -6.18
N SER A 19 7.59 -10.58 -6.90
CA SER A 19 8.03 -9.94 -8.15
C SER A 19 7.72 -8.44 -8.13
N ARG A 20 8.59 -7.65 -8.75
CA ARG A 20 8.30 -6.26 -9.10
C ARG A 20 7.74 -6.21 -10.51
N ARG A 21 6.64 -5.49 -10.67
CA ARG A 21 5.91 -5.29 -11.93
C ARG A 21 5.55 -3.82 -12.07
N GLN A 22 5.11 -3.42 -13.25
CA GLN A 22 4.70 -2.04 -13.50
C GLN A 22 3.31 -1.97 -14.11
N LEU A 23 2.49 -1.06 -13.61
CA LEU A 23 1.22 -0.69 -14.21
C LEU A 23 1.16 0.83 -14.38
N ASP A 24 1.06 1.26 -15.63
CA ASP A 24 1.19 2.67 -16.01
C ASP A 24 2.46 3.27 -15.37
N ASP A 25 2.31 4.27 -14.51
CA ASP A 25 3.46 4.97 -13.91
C ASP A 25 3.92 4.34 -12.59
N LEU A 26 3.20 3.34 -12.06
CA LEU A 26 3.43 2.83 -10.71
C LEU A 26 4.09 1.44 -10.71
N GLU A 27 5.14 1.31 -9.92
CA GLU A 27 5.75 0.03 -9.58
C GLU A 27 4.96 -0.67 -8.47
N LEU A 28 4.78 -1.98 -8.66
CA LEU A 28 3.99 -2.85 -7.82
C LEU A 28 4.86 -4.01 -7.35
N ILE A 29 4.76 -4.33 -6.06
CA ILE A 29 5.22 -5.59 -5.48
C ILE A 29 4.06 -6.57 -5.56
N VAL A 30 4.23 -7.67 -6.28
CA VAL A 30 3.22 -8.70 -6.50
C VAL A 30 3.69 -10.00 -5.85
N ILE A 31 2.84 -10.52 -4.95
CA ILE A 31 3.04 -11.73 -4.17
C ILE A 31 2.17 -12.83 -4.76
N ASP A 32 2.80 -13.85 -5.33
CA ASP A 32 2.14 -15.08 -5.80
C ASP A 32 2.66 -16.28 -5.01
N HIS A 33 2.14 -16.42 -3.78
CA HIS A 33 2.53 -17.44 -2.82
C HIS A 33 1.43 -18.54 -2.73
N PRO A 34 1.78 -19.83 -2.49
CA PRO A 34 0.78 -20.90 -2.40
C PRO A 34 -0.36 -20.65 -1.40
N GLN A 35 -0.09 -19.94 -0.31
CA GLN A 35 -1.09 -19.60 0.73
C GLN A 35 -1.78 -18.24 0.52
N VAL A 36 -1.27 -17.36 -0.35
CA VAL A 36 -1.79 -16.00 -0.49
C VAL A 36 -1.41 -15.35 -1.82
N LYS A 37 -2.35 -14.64 -2.42
CA LYS A 37 -2.08 -13.67 -3.48
C LYS A 37 -2.29 -12.27 -2.93
N ALA A 38 -1.31 -11.38 -3.11
CA ALA A 38 -1.40 -9.99 -2.68
C ALA A 38 -0.62 -9.07 -3.61
N SER A 39 -0.94 -7.77 -3.58
CA SER A 39 -0.16 -6.77 -4.31
C SER A 39 -0.12 -5.44 -3.58
N VAL A 40 1.03 -4.77 -3.64
CA VAL A 40 1.30 -3.49 -2.96
C VAL A 40 1.90 -2.53 -3.98
N ALA A 41 1.36 -1.32 -4.12
CA ALA A 41 2.04 -0.27 -4.88
C ALA A 41 3.15 0.34 -4.03
N LEU A 42 4.33 0.59 -4.61
CA LEU A 42 5.39 1.34 -3.92
C LEU A 42 4.91 2.74 -3.56
N GLN A 43 4.11 3.37 -4.42
CA GLN A 43 3.41 4.59 -4.05
C GLN A 43 2.43 4.32 -2.90
N GLY A 44 2.69 4.99 -1.77
CA GLY A 44 1.87 4.91 -0.58
C GLY A 44 2.03 3.65 0.27
N ALA A 45 3.00 2.77 -0.03
CA ALA A 45 3.03 1.40 0.49
C ALA A 45 1.63 0.78 0.46
N HIS A 46 0.93 0.97 -0.66
CA HIS A 46 -0.52 0.85 -0.72
C HIS A 46 -0.90 -0.59 -1.02
N LEU A 47 -1.37 -1.32 -0.02
CA LEU A 47 -1.89 -2.68 -0.20
C LEU A 47 -3.14 -2.64 -1.09
N LEU A 48 -3.04 -3.14 -2.32
CA LEU A 48 -4.09 -3.08 -3.35
C LEU A 48 -5.03 -4.27 -3.30
N SER A 49 -4.49 -5.46 -3.01
CA SER A 49 -5.20 -6.72 -3.01
C SER A 49 -4.63 -7.65 -1.95
N TRP A 50 -5.49 -8.47 -1.36
CA TRP A 50 -5.13 -9.55 -0.45
C TRP A 50 -6.20 -10.64 -0.53
N LYS A 51 -5.75 -11.82 -0.93
CA LYS A 51 -6.56 -13.01 -1.16
C LYS A 51 -5.85 -14.23 -0.58
N PRO A 52 -6.20 -14.66 0.64
CA PRO A 52 -5.77 -15.95 1.17
C PRO A 52 -6.17 -17.10 0.24
N ALA A 53 -5.42 -18.20 0.26
CA ALA A 53 -5.73 -19.38 -0.52
C ALA A 53 -7.11 -19.95 -0.15
N GLY A 54 -7.92 -20.25 -1.17
CA GLY A 54 -9.28 -20.77 -1.01
C GLY A 54 -10.36 -19.72 -0.71
N GLU A 55 -9.99 -18.47 -0.45
CA GLU A 55 -10.93 -17.39 -0.19
C GLU A 55 -11.22 -16.56 -1.46
N GLU A 56 -12.26 -15.73 -1.41
CA GLU A 56 -12.46 -14.66 -2.39
C GLU A 56 -11.57 -13.44 -2.06
N GLU A 57 -11.48 -12.50 -2.99
CA GLU A 57 -10.75 -11.26 -2.75
C GLU A 57 -11.33 -10.48 -1.57
N VAL A 58 -10.49 -10.14 -0.57
CA VAL A 58 -10.94 -9.47 0.65
C VAL A 58 -10.97 -7.95 0.48
N LEU A 59 -10.04 -7.40 -0.30
CA LEU A 59 -9.93 -5.96 -0.53
C LEU A 59 -10.57 -5.54 -1.84
N TRP A 60 -11.38 -4.48 -1.79
CA TRP A 60 -11.94 -3.88 -2.98
C TRP A 60 -10.97 -2.88 -3.59
N LEU A 61 -10.72 -3.01 -4.89
CA LEU A 61 -9.93 -2.05 -5.67
C LEU A 61 -10.78 -1.50 -6.81
N SER A 62 -10.82 -0.18 -6.97
CA SER A 62 -11.59 0.44 -8.04
C SER A 62 -11.04 0.04 -9.42
N ASN A 63 -11.92 -0.32 -10.35
CA ASN A 63 -11.54 -0.54 -11.74
C ASN A 63 -11.12 0.73 -12.48
N ASN A 64 -11.42 1.91 -11.93
CA ASN A 64 -11.18 3.21 -12.55
C ASN A 64 -10.13 4.03 -11.79
N THR A 65 -9.43 3.44 -10.82
CA THR A 65 -8.37 4.17 -10.11
C THR A 65 -7.19 4.42 -11.07
N PRO A 66 -6.70 5.66 -11.20
CA PRO A 66 -5.54 5.94 -12.05
C PRO A 66 -4.26 5.44 -11.37
N PHE A 67 -3.43 4.69 -12.09
CA PHE A 67 -2.08 4.30 -11.64
C PHE A 67 -1.08 5.37 -12.10
N LYS A 68 -1.18 6.56 -11.50
CA LYS A 68 -0.38 7.74 -11.88
C LYS A 68 0.43 8.25 -10.70
N GLN A 69 1.66 8.68 -10.98
CA GLN A 69 2.57 9.19 -9.97
C GLN A 69 1.96 10.39 -9.25
N GLY A 70 1.99 10.38 -7.92
CA GLY A 70 1.42 11.42 -7.07
C GLY A 70 -0.11 11.36 -6.91
N VAL A 71 -0.83 10.51 -7.65
CA VAL A 71 -2.30 10.42 -7.57
C VAL A 71 -2.72 9.31 -6.62
N ALA A 72 -3.52 9.66 -5.60
CA ALA A 72 -3.98 8.69 -4.60
C ALA A 72 -4.82 7.57 -5.24
N LEU A 73 -4.48 6.32 -4.91
CA LEU A 73 -5.21 5.14 -5.37
C LEU A 73 -6.52 4.97 -4.59
N ARG A 74 -7.58 4.52 -5.28
CA ARG A 74 -8.92 4.29 -4.71
C ARG A 74 -9.20 2.80 -4.54
N GLY A 75 -9.39 2.38 -3.30
CA GLY A 75 -9.53 0.99 -2.89
C GLY A 75 -8.30 0.49 -2.12
N GLY A 76 -8.23 -0.79 -1.79
CA GLY A 76 -7.14 -1.36 -1.00
C GLY A 76 -7.09 -0.78 0.41
N VAL A 77 -5.87 -0.53 0.93
CA VAL A 77 -5.63 0.11 2.24
C VAL A 77 -4.74 1.35 2.06
N PRO A 78 -5.31 2.52 1.77
CA PRO A 78 -4.58 3.77 1.76
C PRO A 78 -4.07 4.11 3.17
N ILE A 79 -2.79 4.46 3.28
CA ILE A 79 -2.18 5.00 4.49
C ILE A 79 -2.45 6.51 4.57
N CYS A 80 -3.26 6.93 5.55
CA CYS A 80 -3.55 8.34 5.80
C CYS A 80 -2.56 8.87 6.84
N TRP A 81 -1.60 9.69 6.42
CA TRP A 81 -0.57 10.25 7.31
C TRP A 81 0.12 11.46 6.66
N PRO A 82 0.45 12.56 7.38
CA PRO A 82 0.41 12.75 8.84
C PRO A 82 -0.90 13.34 9.40
N TRP A 83 -1.94 13.48 8.58
CA TRP A 83 -3.28 13.83 9.06
C TRP A 83 -4.35 12.92 8.47
N PHE A 84 -5.44 12.75 9.21
CA PHE A 84 -6.66 12.10 8.76
C PHE A 84 -7.76 13.11 8.45
N GLY A 85 -8.48 12.91 7.34
CA GLY A 85 -9.52 13.82 6.88
C GLY A 85 -8.97 15.06 6.14
N PRO A 86 -9.76 16.12 5.98
CA PRO A 86 -9.31 17.36 5.35
C PRO A 86 -8.08 17.96 6.06
N SER A 87 -7.15 18.54 5.30
CA SER A 87 -6.02 19.26 5.90
C SER A 87 -6.50 20.54 6.61
N ALA A 88 -5.85 20.90 7.71
CA ALA A 88 -6.04 22.20 8.35
C ALA A 88 -5.46 23.36 7.52
N GLN A 89 -4.51 23.07 6.62
CA GLN A 89 -3.91 24.06 5.73
C GLN A 89 -4.62 24.08 4.37
N GLN A 90 -4.92 25.28 3.87
CA GLN A 90 -5.58 25.45 2.58
C GLN A 90 -4.68 24.98 1.43
N GLY A 91 -5.25 24.23 0.48
CA GLY A 91 -4.55 23.75 -0.71
C GLY A 91 -3.84 22.40 -0.55
N LEU A 92 -3.80 21.84 0.66
CA LEU A 92 -3.27 20.49 0.90
C LEU A 92 -4.36 19.42 0.74
N PRO A 93 -4.00 18.20 0.28
CA PRO A 93 -4.96 17.13 0.11
C PRO A 93 -5.50 16.63 1.45
N SER A 94 -6.69 16.02 1.43
CA SER A 94 -7.16 15.21 2.54
C SER A 94 -6.26 13.98 2.74
N HIS A 95 -6.20 13.48 3.98
CA HIS A 95 -5.54 12.24 4.38
C HIS A 95 -4.01 12.24 4.26
N GLY A 96 -3.37 13.39 4.43
CA GLY A 96 -1.93 13.51 4.34
C GLY A 96 -1.40 13.34 2.93
N PHE A 97 -0.09 13.11 2.85
CA PHE A 97 0.66 12.94 1.61
C PHE A 97 1.33 11.58 1.49
N ALA A 98 1.38 10.78 2.56
CA ALA A 98 2.12 9.52 2.57
C ALA A 98 1.65 8.55 1.45
N ARG A 99 0.34 8.50 1.20
CA ARG A 99 -0.28 7.70 0.11
C ARG A 99 0.04 8.16 -1.31
N ASN A 100 0.64 9.33 -1.49
CA ASN A 100 0.95 9.93 -2.78
C ASN A 100 2.43 9.78 -3.16
N LEU A 101 3.30 9.49 -2.19
CA LEU A 101 4.75 9.44 -2.39
C LEU A 101 5.20 8.00 -2.63
N PRO A 102 6.30 7.78 -3.38
CA PRO A 102 6.93 6.47 -3.49
C PRO A 102 7.60 6.08 -2.17
N TRP A 103 7.40 4.85 -1.75
CA TRP A 103 8.08 4.22 -0.61
C TRP A 103 9.11 3.22 -1.12
N THR A 104 10.15 2.98 -0.32
CA THR A 104 11.17 1.98 -0.62
C THR A 104 10.78 0.65 0.04
N LEU A 105 10.91 -0.47 -0.68
CA LEU A 105 10.88 -1.79 -0.07
C LEU A 105 12.24 -2.03 0.61
N GLU A 106 12.30 -1.91 1.94
CA GLU A 106 13.53 -2.03 2.73
C GLU A 106 13.86 -3.49 3.08
N GLY A 107 12.85 -4.35 3.16
CA GLY A 107 13.06 -5.75 3.50
C GLY A 107 11.85 -6.62 3.22
N HIS A 108 12.11 -7.90 3.04
CA HIS A 108 11.09 -8.93 2.93
C HIS A 108 11.59 -10.22 3.59
N ASP A 109 10.63 -11.06 4.02
CA ASP A 109 10.88 -12.42 4.47
C ASP A 109 9.70 -13.30 4.01
N GLU A 110 9.92 -14.60 3.87
CA GLU A 110 8.89 -15.53 3.41
C GLU A 110 9.09 -16.93 3.98
N ASP A 111 7.99 -17.57 4.31
CA ASP A 111 7.94 -18.96 4.76
C ASP A 111 6.70 -19.67 4.18
N ASP A 112 6.50 -20.93 4.55
CA ASP A 112 5.36 -21.73 4.05
C ASP A 112 3.98 -21.13 4.40
N SER A 113 3.90 -20.18 5.35
CA SER A 113 2.67 -19.55 5.80
C SER A 113 2.33 -18.25 5.06
N GLY A 114 3.31 -17.59 4.45
CA GLY A 114 3.10 -16.33 3.77
C GLY A 114 4.35 -15.46 3.58
N VAL A 115 4.12 -14.16 3.42
CA VAL A 115 5.16 -13.17 3.12
C VAL A 115 5.08 -12.00 4.09
N MET A 116 6.24 -11.53 4.55
CA MET A 116 6.40 -10.29 5.31
C MET A 116 7.11 -9.24 4.45
N LEU A 117 6.64 -7.99 4.51
CA LEU A 117 7.20 -6.86 3.76
C LEU A 117 7.39 -5.67 4.69
N THR A 118 8.50 -4.95 4.55
CA THR A 118 8.74 -3.68 5.23
C THR A 118 9.00 -2.59 4.19
N PHE A 119 8.18 -1.55 4.23
CA PHE A 119 8.36 -0.35 3.41
C PHE A 119 8.75 0.84 4.28
N ALA A 120 9.55 1.75 3.73
CA ALA A 120 9.91 3.00 4.40
C ALA A 120 9.64 4.23 3.53
N LEU A 121 9.24 5.33 4.19
CA LEU A 121 9.17 6.67 3.65
C LEU A 121 9.91 7.62 4.60
N GLN A 122 10.87 8.37 4.09
CA GLN A 122 11.61 9.37 4.84
C GLN A 122 11.20 10.77 4.40
N HIS A 123 11.40 11.75 5.30
CA HIS A 123 11.24 13.15 4.94
C HIS A 123 12.20 13.55 3.80
N SER A 124 11.77 14.52 3.00
CA SER A 124 12.56 15.11 1.91
C SER A 124 12.39 16.63 1.90
N ALA A 125 13.15 17.32 1.05
CA ALA A 125 12.99 18.75 0.85
C ALA A 125 11.57 19.13 0.38
N GLU A 126 10.87 18.25 -0.32
CA GLU A 126 9.48 18.41 -0.75
C GLU A 126 8.51 18.23 0.41
N THR A 127 8.66 17.16 1.21
CA THR A 127 7.76 16.93 2.34
C THR A 127 7.90 18.03 3.40
N MET A 128 9.13 18.53 3.61
CA MET A 128 9.41 19.64 4.53
C MET A 128 8.71 20.95 4.13
N LYS A 129 8.37 21.13 2.84
CA LYS A 129 7.56 22.28 2.38
C LYS A 129 6.08 22.11 2.72
N LEU A 130 5.58 20.87 2.80
CA LEU A 130 4.18 20.56 3.12
C LEU A 130 3.96 20.49 4.63
N TRP A 131 4.93 19.92 5.34
CA TRP A 131 4.87 19.65 6.77
C TRP A 131 6.31 19.61 7.31
N PRO A 132 6.77 20.64 8.06
CA PRO A 132 8.18 20.88 8.36
C PRO A 132 8.68 20.05 9.54
N HIS A 133 8.59 18.72 9.43
CA HIS A 133 9.09 17.76 10.40
C HIS A 133 9.95 16.70 9.72
N GLU A 134 11.08 16.38 10.34
CA GLU A 134 11.84 15.19 9.99
C GLU A 134 11.10 13.95 10.48
N PHE A 135 11.00 12.95 9.62
CA PHE A 135 10.37 11.70 9.96
C PHE A 135 11.00 10.52 9.21
N THR A 136 10.83 9.33 9.77
CA THR A 136 10.87 8.05 9.06
C THR A 136 9.59 7.28 9.38
N LEU A 137 8.88 6.84 8.35
CA LEU A 137 7.63 6.12 8.48
C LEU A 137 7.83 4.71 7.92
N TYR A 138 7.53 3.70 8.72
CA TYR A 138 7.55 2.29 8.31
C TYR A 138 6.13 1.76 8.16
N ALA A 139 5.89 1.01 7.08
CA ALA A 139 4.70 0.22 6.87
C ALA A 139 5.10 -1.25 6.76
N ARG A 140 4.67 -2.07 7.73
CA ARG A 140 4.99 -3.50 7.77
C ARG A 140 3.74 -4.32 7.50
N PHE A 141 3.89 -5.33 6.66
CA PHE A 141 2.81 -6.22 6.26
C PHE A 141 3.18 -7.65 6.60
N LYS A 142 2.25 -8.41 7.17
CA LYS A 142 2.30 -9.88 7.18
C LYS A 142 1.10 -10.39 6.41
N LEU A 143 1.36 -11.09 5.31
CA LEU A 143 0.38 -11.48 4.32
C LEU A 143 0.37 -13.00 4.24
N GLY A 144 -0.71 -13.61 4.72
CA GLY A 144 -0.92 -15.06 4.67
C GLY A 144 -2.40 -15.37 4.83
N LYS A 145 -2.72 -16.35 5.69
CA LYS A 145 -4.10 -16.64 6.10
C LYS A 145 -4.79 -15.42 6.74
N THR A 146 -4.03 -14.61 7.46
CA THR A 146 -4.43 -13.30 7.98
C THR A 146 -3.62 -12.20 7.29
N CYS A 147 -4.11 -10.96 7.40
CA CYS A 147 -3.38 -9.76 6.98
C CYS A 147 -3.16 -8.87 8.20
N GLU A 148 -1.90 -8.69 8.57
CA GLU A 148 -1.49 -7.71 9.57
C GLU A 148 -0.85 -6.52 8.86
N ILE A 149 -1.23 -5.31 9.28
CA ILE A 149 -0.67 -4.06 8.78
C ILE A 149 -0.29 -3.21 10.00
N GLU A 150 0.98 -2.84 10.07
CA GLU A 150 1.53 -1.97 11.10
C GLU A 150 2.07 -0.69 10.46
N LEU A 151 1.76 0.45 11.07
CA LEU A 151 2.31 1.75 10.70
C LEU A 151 3.07 2.32 11.89
N GLU A 152 4.35 2.62 11.70
CA GLU A 152 5.23 3.10 12.75
C GLU A 152 5.94 4.38 12.29
N ALA A 153 5.79 5.46 13.06
CA ALA A 153 6.38 6.76 12.73
C ALA A 153 7.47 7.13 13.73
N HIS A 154 8.64 7.52 13.24
CA HIS A 154 9.79 7.95 14.02
C HIS A 154 10.04 9.43 13.77
N GLY A 155 10.23 10.20 14.84
CA GLY A 155 10.52 11.64 14.83
C GLY A 155 9.76 12.36 15.94
N GLU A 156 9.86 13.70 15.97
CA GLU A 156 9.30 14.55 17.02
C GLU A 156 8.12 15.37 16.46
N PHE A 157 6.90 14.87 16.67
CA PHE A 157 5.67 15.47 16.14
C PHE A 157 4.40 14.86 16.76
N GLU A 158 3.28 15.54 16.54
CA GLU A 158 1.94 14.99 16.74
C GLU A 158 1.27 14.77 15.38
N THR A 159 0.57 13.64 15.21
CA THR A 159 -0.11 13.29 13.95
C THR A 159 -1.48 12.68 14.21
N THR A 160 -2.32 12.68 13.18
CA THR A 160 -3.50 11.82 13.12
C THR A 160 -3.36 10.89 11.92
N SER A 161 -3.80 9.64 12.05
CA SER A 161 -3.60 8.65 11.00
C SER A 161 -4.78 7.69 10.86
N ALA A 162 -4.82 6.99 9.73
CA ALA A 162 -5.73 5.87 9.52
C ALA A 162 -5.18 4.88 8.48
N LEU A 163 -5.50 3.60 8.68
CA LEU A 163 -5.45 2.58 7.64
C LEU A 163 -6.85 2.50 7.01
N HIS A 164 -7.04 3.10 5.83
CA HIS A 164 -8.37 3.37 5.29
C HIS A 164 -8.92 2.22 4.44
N SER A 165 -9.01 1.02 5.02
CA SER A 165 -9.34 -0.21 4.32
C SER A 165 -10.68 -0.17 3.56
N TYR A 166 -10.67 -0.61 2.31
CA TYR A 166 -11.85 -0.89 1.49
C TYR A 166 -12.06 -2.39 1.38
N SER A 167 -13.03 -2.93 2.10
CA SER A 167 -13.35 -4.36 2.04
C SER A 167 -14.35 -4.65 0.93
N THR A 168 -14.23 -5.81 0.28
CA THR A 168 -15.29 -6.32 -0.59
C THR A 168 -16.54 -6.58 0.26
N SER A 169 -17.69 -6.14 -0.25
CA SER A 169 -18.98 -6.44 0.37
C SER A 169 -19.76 -7.33 -0.58
N ALA A 170 -20.03 -8.57 -0.15
CA ALA A 170 -20.93 -9.45 -0.88
C ALA A 170 -22.37 -8.95 -0.66
N ILE A 171 -22.94 -8.24 -1.63
CA ILE A 171 -24.39 -8.03 -1.65
C ILE A 171 -25.01 -9.30 -2.24
N SER A 172 -25.43 -10.22 -1.38
CA SER A 172 -26.37 -11.28 -1.78
C SER A 172 -27.69 -10.60 -2.13
N ARG A 173 -27.97 -10.43 -3.42
CA ARG A 173 -29.34 -10.21 -3.89
C ARG A 173 -30.05 -11.56 -3.77
N ARG A 174 -30.87 -11.72 -2.73
CA ARG A 174 -31.94 -12.73 -2.73
C ARG A 174 -33.05 -12.30 -3.65
#